data_AF-A0A8T5TRR0-F1
#
_entry.id   AF-A0A8T5TRR0-F1
#
_cell.length_a   1.000
_cell.length_b   1.000
_cell.length_c   1.000
_cell.angle_alpha   90.00
_cell.angle_beta   90.00
_cell.angle_gamma   90.00
#
_symmetry.space_group_name_H-M   'P 1'
#
loop_
_entity.id
_entity.type
_entity.pdbx_description
1 polymer ?
#
loop_
_entity_poly.entity_id
_entity_poly.type
_entity_poly.pdbx_seq_one_letter_code
_entity_poly.pdbx_strand_id
1 'polypeptide(L)' 'MPLSFNTCPYCNQKIVFRIDEKDIDTSHYPAPVYIHHTSESCGKISTFYVDSLLRVSYKELEKKSGAIKTLETKE' A
#
# COMPACT_ATOMS: atom_id res chain seq x y z
N MET A 1 5.93 18.27 -2.46
CA MET A 1 6.99 17.34 -2.01
C MET A 1 6.52 15.93 -2.33
N PRO A 2 7.33 15.06 -2.94
CA PRO A 2 6.89 13.69 -3.20
C PRO A 2 6.68 13.01 -1.84
N LEU A 3 5.44 12.55 -1.58
CA LEU A 3 5.15 11.69 -0.44
C LEU A 3 6.12 10.53 -0.49
N SER A 4 6.99 10.43 0.52
CA SER A 4 7.94 9.33 0.59
C SER A 4 7.12 8.05 0.79
N PHE A 5 7.11 7.16 -0.20
CA PHE A 5 6.27 5.93 -0.20
C PHE A 5 6.56 4.95 0.96
N ASN A 6 7.53 5.29 1.81
CA ASN A 6 7.89 4.60 3.04
C ASN A 6 7.29 5.25 4.30
N THR A 7 6.25 6.08 4.17
CA THR A 7 5.55 6.68 5.32
C THR A 7 4.06 6.39 5.27
N CYS A 8 3.49 6.09 6.43
CA CYS A 8 2.07 5.89 6.58
C CYS A 8 1.35 7.24 6.42
N PRO A 9 0.37 7.37 5.50
CA PRO A 9 -0.33 8.64 5.26
C PRO A 9 -1.18 9.11 6.45
N TYR A 10 -1.43 8.26 7.44
CA TYR A 10 -2.30 8.58 8.58
C TYR A 10 -1.54 8.98 9.85
N CYS A 11 -0.39 8.36 10.14
CA CYS A 11 0.39 8.63 11.34
C CYS A 11 1.77 9.23 11.01
N ASN A 12 2.11 9.36 9.73
CA ASN A 12 3.38 9.87 9.23
C ASN A 12 4.63 9.10 9.72
N GLN A 13 4.42 7.93 10.34
CA GLN A 13 5.49 7.02 10.75
C GLN A 13 6.04 6.27 9.55
N LYS A 14 7.32 5.89 9.64
CA LYS A 14 7.98 5.12 8.61
C LYS A 14 7.40 3.70 8.57
N ILE A 15 6.98 3.25 7.40
CA ILE A 15 6.51 1.88 7.15
C ILE A 15 7.41 1.20 6.13
N VAL A 16 7.73 -0.06 6.39
CA VAL A 16 8.49 -0.92 5.47
C VAL A 16 7.61 -2.11 5.12
N PHE A 17 7.28 -2.23 3.83
CA PHE A 17 6.55 -3.36 3.27
C PHE A 17 7.31 -3.93 2.09
N ARG A 18 7.05 -5.21 1.80
CA ARG A 18 7.49 -5.89 0.59
C ARG A 18 6.24 -6.37 -0.15
N ILE A 19 6.16 -5.99 -1.42
CA ILE A 19 5.11 -6.45 -2.33
C ILE A 19 5.78 -7.47 -3.25
N ASP A 20 5.32 -8.72 -3.24
CA ASP A 20 5.72 -9.71 -4.24
C ASP A 20 4.65 -9.76 -5.35
N GLU A 21 5.00 -10.29 -6.54
CA GLU A 21 4.07 -10.37 -7.69
C GLU A 21 2.77 -11.11 -7.37
N LYS A 22 2.82 -12.11 -6.47
CA LYS A 22 1.67 -12.87 -5.97
C LYS A 22 0.65 -12.01 -5.21
N ASP A 23 1.06 -10.85 -4.72
CA ASP A 23 0.22 -9.93 -3.94
C ASP A 23 -0.45 -8.87 -4.83
N ILE A 24 -0.19 -8.92 -6.15
CA ILE A 24 -0.65 -7.97 -7.17
C ILE A 24 -1.49 -8.72 -8.21
N ASP A 25 -2.65 -8.17 -8.59
CA ASP A 25 -3.37 -8.65 -9.77
C ASP A 25 -2.70 -8.10 -11.04
N THR A 26 -1.81 -8.88 -11.64
CA THR A 26 -1.11 -8.52 -12.88
C THR A 26 -2.04 -8.44 -14.10
N SER A 27 -3.30 -8.91 -13.96
CA SER A 27 -4.32 -8.81 -15.02
C SER A 27 -4.90 -7.40 -15.12
N HIS A 28 -4.79 -6.58 -14.06
CA HIS A 28 -5.41 -5.26 -13.98
C HIS A 28 -4.46 -4.22 -13.40
N TYR A 29 -4.07 -3.25 -14.22
CA TYR A 29 -3.28 -2.10 -13.79
C TYR A 29 -4.10 -0.79 -13.84
N PRO A 30 -3.88 0.15 -12.89
CA PRO A 30 -3.03 0.03 -11.70
C PRO A 30 -3.65 -0.90 -10.65
N ALA A 31 -2.87 -1.88 -10.19
CA ALA A 31 -3.30 -2.91 -9.25
C ALA A 31 -3.29 -2.35 -7.82
N PRO A 32 -4.42 -2.32 -7.10
CA PRO A 32 -4.45 -1.87 -5.72
C PRO A 32 -3.81 -2.91 -4.80
N VAL A 33 -3.03 -2.44 -3.82
CA VAL A 33 -2.40 -3.22 -2.76
C VAL A 33 -2.73 -2.54 -1.44
N TYR A 34 -3.33 -3.28 -0.52
CA TYR A 34 -3.64 -2.75 0.81
C TYR A 34 -2.48 -2.98 1.76
N ILE A 35 -2.00 -1.93 2.41
CA ILE A 35 -0.97 -2.01 3.44
C ILE A 35 -1.59 -1.64 4.78
N HIS A 36 -1.70 -2.59 5.69
CA HIS A 36 -2.15 -2.38 7.06
C HIS A 36 -0.96 -2.04 7.95
N HIS A 37 -0.96 -0.81 8.45
CA HIS A 37 0.03 -0.40 9.44
C HIS A 37 -0.42 -0.84 10.83
N THR A 38 0.17 -1.92 11.35
CA THR A 38 -0.24 -2.54 12.62
C THR A 38 0.37 -1.88 13.86
N SER A 39 1.02 -0.72 13.72
CA SER A 39 1.50 0.07 14.86
C SER A 39 0.34 0.46 15.78
N GLU A 40 0.58 0.42 17.09
CA GLU A 40 -0.40 0.82 18.12
C GLU A 40 -0.91 2.26 17.90
N SER A 41 -0.09 3.14 17.32
CA SER A 41 -0.43 4.54 17.03
C SER A 41 -1.28 4.77 15.78
N CYS A 42 -1.50 3.75 14.94
CA CYS A 42 -2.17 3.91 13.65
C CYS A 42 -3.33 2.93 13.44
N GLY A 43 -3.04 1.63 13.34
CA GLY A 43 -4.02 0.58 13.05
C GLY A 43 -4.78 0.74 11.72
N LYS A 44 -4.47 1.73 10.87
CA LYS A 44 -5.20 2.03 9.63
C LYS A 44 -4.61 1.32 8.41
N ILE A 45 -5.50 1.03 7.45
CA ILE A 45 -5.15 0.43 6.16
C ILE A 45 -4.98 1.54 5.13
N SER A 46 -3.84 1.55 4.46
CA SER A 46 -3.52 2.46 3.36
C SER A 46 -3.59 1.72 2.04
N THR A 47 -4.21 2.32 1.03
CA THR A 47 -4.24 1.77 -0.33
C THR A 47 -3.04 2.32 -1.11
N PHE A 48 -2.24 1.41 -1.66
CA PHE A 48 -1.20 1.72 -2.62
C PHE A 48 -1.59 1.13 -3.98
N TYR A 49 -1.01 1.64 -5.05
CA TYR A 49 -1.27 1.19 -6.40
C TYR A 49 0.04 0.83 -7.07
N VAL A 50 0.10 -0.34 -7.70
CA VAL A 50 1.25 -0.78 -8.47
C VAL A 50 0.91 -0.68 -9.96
N ASP A 51 1.74 -0.02 -10.75
CA ASP A 51 1.56 0.04 -12.21
C ASP A 51 2.27 -1.13 -12.92
N SER A 52 2.12 -1.22 -14.25
CA SER A 52 2.70 -2.29 -15.06
C SER A 52 4.22 -2.32 -15.07
N LEU A 53 4.88 -1.21 -14.74
CA LEU A 53 6.33 -1.11 -14.53
C LEU A 53 6.74 -1.40 -13.08
N LEU A 54 5.84 -1.97 -12.27
CA LEU A 54 6.03 -2.30 -10.86
C LEU A 54 6.38 -1.09 -9.97
N ARG A 55 5.98 0.13 -10.36
CA ARG A 55 6.20 1.32 -9.53
C ARG A 55 5.00 1.47 -8.60
N VAL A 56 5.32 1.80 -7.35
CA VAL A 56 4.32 2.02 -6.32
C VAL A 56 3.94 3.50 -6.30
N SER A 57 2.65 3.76 -6.43
CA SER A 57 2.05 5.09 -6.29
C SER A 57 1.05 5.09 -5.15
N TYR A 58 1.04 6.16 -4.36
CA TYR A 58 -0.01 6.41 -3.37
C TYR A 58 -1.10 7.24 -4.03
N LYS A 59 -2.33 6.75 -4.02
CA LYS A 59 -3.51 7.52 -4.45
C LYS A 59 -4.58 7.35 -3.38
N GLU A 60 -5.21 8.46 -3.00
CA GLU A 60 -6.14 8.62 -1.88
C GLU A 60 -6.94 7.37 -1.49
N LEU A 61 -6.88 7.09 -0.17
CA LEU A 61 -7.88 6.68 0.84
C LEU A 61 -9.22 6.01 0.47
N GLU A 62 -9.53 5.75 -0.79
CA GLU A 62 -10.69 4.98 -1.19
C GLU A 62 -10.28 3.52 -1.40
N LYS A 63 -10.97 2.60 -0.72
CA LYS A 63 -10.85 1.16 -0.98
C LYS A 63 -11.47 0.87 -2.34
N LYS A 64 -10.62 0.64 -3.35
CA LYS A 64 -11.07 0.15 -4.65
C LYS A 64 -11.12 -1.38 -4.67
N SER A 65 -12.21 -1.92 -5.17
CA SER A 65 -12.36 -3.35 -5.45
C SER A 65 -11.22 -3.81 -6.37
N GLY A 66 -10.49 -4.86 -6.01
CA GLY A 66 -9.44 -5.44 -6.88
C GLY A 66 -8.13 -5.80 -6.18
N ALA A 67 -7.93 -5.44 -4.91
CA ALA A 67 -6.71 -5.86 -4.23
C ALA A 67 -6.85 -7.32 -3.80
N ILE A 68 -5.87 -8.13 -4.17
CA ILE A 68 -5.85 -9.56 -3.83
C ILE A 68 -5.61 -9.75 -2.34
N LYS A 69 -4.82 -8.87 -1.73
CA LYS A 69 -4.34 -9.07 -0.36
C LYS A 69 -4.08 -7.78 0.38
N THR A 70 -4.28 -7.85 1.70
CA THR A 70 -3.79 -6.87 2.65
C THR A 70 -2.46 -7.36 3.21
N LEU A 71 -1.41 -6.57 3.05
CA LEU A 71 -0.09 -6.81 3.63
C LEU A 71 0.01 -6.08 4.95
N GLU A 72 0.51 -6.76 5.97
CA GLU A 72 0.76 -6.16 7.28
C GLU A 72 2.19 -5.65 7.35
N THR A 73 2.38 -4.42 7.83
CA THR A 73 3.72 -3.88 8.14
C THR A 73 3.94 -3.90 9.64
N LYS A 74 5.02 -4.56 10.05
CA LYS A 74 5.56 -4.48 11.42
C LYS A 74 6.57 -3.34 11.51
N GLU A 75 6.54 -2.65 12.64
CA GLU A 75 7.47 -1.57 13.00
C GLU A 75 8.93 -2.06 13.06
#